data_AF-A0A2P9DMV1-F1
#
_entry.id   AF-A0A2P9DMV1-F1
#
_cell.length_a   1.000
_cell.length_b   1.000
_cell.length_c   1.000
_cell.angle_alpha   90.00
_cell.angle_beta   90.00
_cell.angle_gamma   90.00
#
_symmetry.space_group_name_H-M   'P 1'
#
loop_
_entity.id
_entity.type
_entity.pdbx_description
1 polymer ?
#
loop_
_entity_poly.entity_id
_entity_poly.type
_entity_poly.pdbx_seq_one_letter_code
_entity_poly.pdbx_strand_id
1 'polypeptide(L)' 'MVSKKEARFYLSNHLDNINSAKFYEENVLISCCDCGMDTLWDLDNRKCIRNYKVSSYSCLYSDFLK' A
#
# COMPACT_ATOMS: atom_id res chain seq x y z
N MET A 1 -11.20 14.59 27.91
CA MET A 1 -10.77 13.21 27.58
C MET A 1 -10.15 13.22 26.20
N VAL A 2 -8.86 12.91 26.06
CA VAL A 2 -8.20 12.82 24.76
C VAL A 2 -8.44 11.41 24.23
N SER A 3 -9.21 11.27 23.14
CA SER A 3 -9.40 9.98 22.48
C SER A 3 -8.06 9.47 21.97
N LYS A 4 -7.69 8.24 22.38
CA LYS A 4 -6.52 7.54 21.86
C LYS A 4 -6.80 7.22 20.39
N LYS A 5 -6.00 7.78 19.47
CA LYS A 5 -6.11 7.44 18.05
C LYS A 5 -5.57 6.02 17.84
N GLU A 6 -6.47 5.07 17.66
CA GLU A 6 -6.14 3.69 17.32
C GLU A 6 -6.50 3.43 15.87
N ALA A 7 -5.64 2.71 15.15
CA ALA A 7 -5.94 2.28 13.79
C ALA A 7 -7.07 1.23 13.81
N ARG A 8 -8.01 1.32 12.86
CA ARG A 8 -9.11 0.34 12.75
C ARG A 8 -8.62 -1.05 12.36
N PHE A 9 -7.57 -1.12 11.54
CA PHE A 9 -6.90 -2.35 11.14
C PHE A 9 -5.51 -2.04 10.60
N TYR A 10 -4.71 -3.10 10.42
CA TYR A 10 -3.37 -3.05 9.86
C TYR A 10 -3.31 -3.96 8.63
N LEU A 11 -2.50 -3.58 7.65
CA LEU A 11 -2.20 -4.36 6.46
C LEU A 11 -0.72 -4.70 6.48
N SER A 12 -0.37 -5.98 6.31
CA SER A 12 1.01 -6.47 6.35
C SER A 12 1.26 -7.41 5.17
N ASN A 13 2.23 -7.06 4.34
CA ASN A 13 2.68 -7.87 3.21
C ASN A 13 4.05 -7.43 2.71
N HIS A 14 4.37 -6.14 2.86
CA HIS A 14 5.67 -5.59 2.48
C HIS A 14 6.79 -6.12 3.38
N LEU A 15 7.92 -6.42 2.76
CA LEU A 15 9.12 -6.93 3.42
C LEU A 15 10.14 -5.84 3.73
N ASP A 16 9.87 -4.61 3.29
CA ASP A 16 10.74 -3.45 3.45
C ASP A 16 9.90 -2.18 3.65
N ASN A 17 10.56 -1.03 3.72
CA ASN A 17 9.94 0.26 3.94
C ASN A 17 8.95 0.62 2.82
N ILE A 18 7.77 1.06 3.24
CA ILE A 18 6.77 1.62 2.34
C ILE A 18 7.18 3.06 2.03
N ASN A 19 7.36 3.36 0.75
CA ASN A 19 7.73 4.69 0.28
C ASN A 19 6.51 5.57 0.03
N SER A 20 5.40 4.97 -0.40
CA SER A 20 4.19 5.69 -0.77
C SER A 20 2.96 4.79 -0.70
N ALA A 21 1.79 5.39 -0.45
CA ALA A 21 0.50 4.75 -0.54
C ALA A 21 -0.55 5.73 -1.07
N LYS A 22 -1.41 5.29 -1.99
CA LYS A 22 -2.44 6.12 -2.63
C LYS A 22 -3.71 5.31 -2.83
N PHE A 23 -4.85 5.95 -2.54
CA PHE A 23 -6.15 5.39 -2.89
C PHE A 23 -6.32 5.42 -4.41
N TYR A 24 -6.58 4.26 -5.00
CA TYR A 24 -7.00 4.14 -6.39
C TYR A 24 -8.52 4.35 -6.49
N GLU A 25 -9.26 3.74 -5.56
CA GLU A 25 -10.70 3.91 -5.35
C GLU A 25 -10.96 4.01 -3.83
N GLU A 26 -12.22 4.18 -3.40
CA GLU A 26 -12.58 4.33 -1.97
C GLU A 26 -12.08 3.16 -1.11
N ASN A 27 -12.21 1.93 -1.62
CA ASN A 27 -11.86 0.71 -0.89
C ASN A 27 -10.64 0.00 -1.48
N VAL A 28 -9.91 0.66 -2.39
CA VAL A 28 -8.74 0.10 -3.05
C VAL A 28 -7.53 1.00 -2.86
N LEU A 29 -6.51 0.46 -2.21
CA LEU A 29 -5.25 1.16 -1.94
C LEU A 29 -4.13 0.52 -2.74
N ILE A 30 -3.22 1.34 -3.27
CA ILE A 30 -1.94 0.88 -3.81
C ILE A 30 -0.85 1.38 -2.88
N SER A 31 0.10 0.53 -2.52
CA SER A 31 1.32 0.95 -1.82
C SER A 31 2.58 0.41 -2.49
N CYS A 32 3.64 1.21 -2.43
CA CYS A 32 4.94 0.97 -3.04
C CYS A 32 6.00 0.78 -1.95
N CYS A 33 6.93 -0.15 -2.16
CA CYS A 33 7.91 -0.59 -1.18
C CYS A 33 9.34 -0.68 -1.75
N ASP A 34 10.36 -0.49 -0.90
CA ASP A 34 11.77 -0.66 -1.25
C ASP A 34 12.17 -2.11 -1.58
N CYS A 35 11.26 -3.07 -1.47
CA CYS A 35 11.45 -4.44 -1.97
C CYS A 35 11.09 -4.62 -3.46
N GLY A 36 10.68 -3.54 -4.13
CA GLY A 36 10.45 -3.51 -5.58
C GLY A 36 9.08 -4.05 -5.96
N MET A 37 8.20 -4.17 -4.96
CA MET A 37 6.84 -4.66 -5.08
C MET A 37 5.85 -3.53 -4.84
N ASP A 38 4.90 -3.39 -5.75
CA ASP A 38 3.67 -2.65 -5.52
C ASP A 38 2.58 -3.62 -5.06
N THR A 39 1.87 -3.29 -3.99
CA THR A 39 0.75 -4.09 -3.51
C THR A 39 -0.55 -3.35 -3.70
N LEU A 40 -1.52 -4.04 -4.31
CA LEU A 40 -2.91 -3.63 -4.39
C LEU A 40 -3.69 -4.25 -3.24
N TRP A 41 -4.43 -3.44 -2.52
CA TRP A 41 -5.15 -3.82 -1.31
C TRP A 41 -6.66 -3.62 -1.49
N ASP A 42 -7.42 -4.56 -0.96
CA ASP A 42 -8.85 -4.44 -0.71
C ASP A 42 -9.04 -4.05 0.75
N LEU A 43 -9.61 -2.88 1.01
CA LEU A 43 -9.82 -2.35 2.35
C LEU A 43 -11.10 -2.89 3.00
N ASP A 44 -12.10 -3.29 2.22
CA ASP A 44 -13.33 -3.92 2.73
C ASP A 44 -13.01 -5.31 3.29
N ASN A 45 -12.24 -6.08 2.52
CA ASN A 45 -11.82 -7.42 2.89
C ASN A 45 -10.52 -7.43 3.71
N ARG A 46 -9.82 -6.29 3.79
CA ARG A 46 -8.55 -6.09 4.50
C ARG A 46 -7.46 -7.08 4.06
N LYS A 47 -7.32 -7.25 2.75
CA LYS A 47 -6.42 -8.25 2.16
C LYS A 47 -5.60 -7.66 1.03
N CYS A 48 -4.42 -8.22 0.79
CA CYS A 48 -3.73 -7.97 -0.47
C CYS A 48 -4.48 -8.69 -1.59
N ILE A 49 -4.82 -7.97 -2.64
CA ILE A 49 -5.41 -8.53 -3.85
C ILE A 49 -4.29 -9.08 -4.74
N ARG A 50 -3.24 -8.27 -4.93
CA ARG A 50 -2.15 -8.61 -5.86
C ARG A 50 -0.87 -7.87 -5.51
N ASN A 51 0.25 -8.52 -5.80
CA ASN A 51 1.60 -7.94 -5.77
C ASN A 51 2.14 -7.85 -7.19
N TYR A 52 2.73 -6.70 -7.51
CA TYR A 52 3.35 -6.42 -8.80
C TYR A 52 4.83 -6.18 -8.57
N LYS A 53 5.67 -7.04 -9.15
CA LYS A 53 7.11 -6.81 -9.16
C LYS A 53 7.42 -5.76 -10.23
N VAL A 54 7.76 -4.55 -9.78
CA VAL A 54 8.11 -3.42 -10.65
C VAL A 54 9.62 -3.30 -10.80
N SER A 55 10.37 -3.65 -9.75
CA SER A 55 11.82 -3.52 -9.68
C SER A 55 12.43 -4.66 -8.86
N SER A 56 13.75 -4.81 -8.92
CA SER A 56 14.52 -5.66 -8.01
C SER A 56 15.01 -4.91 -6.77
N TYR A 57 14.85 -3.58 -6.75
CA TYR A 57 15.28 -2.68 -5.67
C TYR A 57 14.06 -1.91 -5.19
N SER A 58 13.95 -0.61 -5.40
CA SER A 58 12.77 0.15 -5.01
C SER A 58 11.76 0.33 -6.14
N CYS A 59 10.49 0.43 -5.79
CA CYS A 59 9.48 1.03 -6.65
C CYS A 59 9.22 2.47 -6.20
N LEU A 60 9.25 3.38 -7.18
CA LEU A 60 8.87 4.76 -7.03
C LEU A 60 7.64 4.98 -7.90
N TYR A 61 6.56 5.44 -7.27
CA TYR A 61 5.42 5.95 -7.99
C TYR A 61 5.87 7.19 -8.78
N SER A 62 5.90 7.11 -10.11
CA SER A 62 5.88 8.31 -10.94
C SER A 62 4.43 8.51 -11.36
N ASP A 63 3.91 9.72 -11.17
CA ASP A 63 2.54 10.12 -11.49
C ASP A 63 2.19 9.81 -12.97
N PHE A 64 1.75 8.59 -13.26
CA PHE A 64 1.38 8.15 -14.61
C PHE A 64 -0.13 8.07 -14.83
N LEU A 65 -0.94 8.53 -13.88
CA LEU A 65 -2.40 8.62 -14.04
C LEU A 65 -2.85 10.04 -13.70
N LYS A 66 -2.85 10.90 -14.73
CA LYS A 66 -3.71 12.07 -14.83
C LYS A 66 -4.97 11.69 -15.61
#